data_AF-W2C7R6-F1
#
_entry.id   AF-W2C7R6-F1
#
_cell.length_a   1.000
_cell.length_b   1.000
_cell.length_c   1.000
_cell.angle_alpha   90.00
_cell.angle_beta   90.00
_cell.angle_gamma   90.00
#
_symmetry.space_group_name_H-M   'P 1'
#
loop_
_entity.id
_entity.type
_entity.pdbx_description
1 polymer ?
#
loop_
_entity_poly.entity_id
_entity_poly.type
_entity_poly.pdbx_seq_one_letter_code
_entity_poly.pdbx_strand_id
1 'polypeptide(L)'
;VQGYKVVLTRPSDTFIPLYDRCRIANRYENAIFISVHFNSGGAGTGLETYTLAPRGVPSMMADGPSVSDLVQSPGNVNDAQNTALATATHAAQVVRTKLYDRGIKRARFVVLRETTIPAVLLEGGFLSNTYDAKIIA
;
A
#
# COMPACT_ATOMS: atom_id res chain seq x y z
N VAL A 1 3.37 20.88 19.57
CA VAL A 1 4.23 19.98 18.77
C VAL A 1 3.94 20.26 17.31
N GLN A 2 4.92 20.58 16.49
CA GLN A 2 4.71 20.72 15.05
C GLN A 2 4.61 19.29 14.47
N GLY A 3 3.50 18.97 13.81
CA GLY A 3 3.26 17.65 13.23
C GLY A 3 4.14 17.37 12.02
N TYR A 4 3.96 16.20 11.40
CA TYR A 4 4.64 15.86 10.15
C TYR A 4 4.14 16.73 8.98
N LYS A 5 5.05 17.09 8.06
CA LYS A 5 4.68 17.70 6.78
C LYS A 5 4.00 16.65 5.90
N VAL A 6 2.81 16.95 5.40
CA VAL A 6 2.05 16.07 4.50
C VAL A 6 2.06 16.65 3.09
N VAL A 7 2.34 15.80 2.10
CA VAL A 7 2.26 16.14 0.68
C VAL A 7 1.30 15.16 0.02
N LEU A 8 0.29 15.66 -0.67
CA LEU A 8 -0.67 14.85 -1.42
C LEU A 8 -0.21 14.68 -2.87
N THR A 9 -0.37 13.49 -3.43
CA THR A 9 -0.16 13.26 -4.87
C THR A 9 -1.20 13.98 -5.73
N ARG A 10 -2.39 14.22 -5.18
CA ARG A 10 -3.45 15.07 -5.74
C ARG A 10 -4.22 15.78 -4.61
N PRO A 11 -4.51 17.08 -4.73
CA PRO A 11 -5.31 17.81 -3.73
C PRO A 11 -6.81 17.78 -4.03
N SER A 12 -7.21 17.33 -5.21
CA SER A 12 -8.59 17.37 -5.73
C SER A 12 -8.94 16.08 -6.48
N ASP A 13 -10.18 15.98 -6.96
CA ASP A 13 -10.60 14.86 -7.79
C ASP A 13 -10.05 14.98 -9.22
N THR A 14 -8.77 14.64 -9.33
CA THR A 14 -8.03 14.67 -10.59
C THR A 14 -7.27 13.37 -10.74
N PHE A 15 -7.24 12.85 -11.96
CA PHE A 15 -6.49 11.64 -12.26
C PHE A 15 -4.99 11.94 -12.31
N ILE A 16 -4.19 11.15 -11.58
CA ILE A 16 -2.72 11.15 -11.66
C ILE A 16 -2.26 9.75 -12.08
N PRO A 17 -1.51 9.60 -13.19
CA PRO A 17 -0.95 8.32 -13.61
C PRO A 17 -0.08 7.67 -12.53
N LEU A 18 -0.03 6.33 -12.50
CA LEU A 18 0.67 5.59 -11.45
C LEU A 18 2.15 6.00 -11.32
N TYR A 19 2.87 6.07 -12.44
CA TYR A 19 4.28 6.49 -12.45
C TYR A 19 4.48 7.94 -12.00
N ASP A 20 3.51 8.84 -12.24
CA ASP A 20 3.60 10.23 -11.78
C ASP A 20 3.46 10.34 -10.27
N ARG A 21 2.66 9.46 -9.64
CA ARG A 21 2.59 9.38 -8.17
C ARG A 21 3.94 9.02 -7.57
N CYS A 22 4.64 8.05 -8.17
CA CYS A 22 5.98 7.64 -7.75
C CYS A 22 6.98 8.78 -7.95
N ARG A 23 6.93 9.48 -9.10
CA ARG A 23 7.77 10.65 -9.38
C ARG A 23 7.57 11.77 -8.37
N ILE A 24 6.34 12.01 -7.92
CA ILE A 24 6.06 12.99 -6.86
C ILE A 24 6.69 12.54 -5.54
N ALA A 25 6.48 11.28 -5.14
CA ALA A 25 7.01 10.73 -3.89
C ALA A 25 8.55 10.78 -3.85
N ASN A 26 9.20 10.36 -4.93
CA ASN A 26 10.66 10.27 -5.02
C ASN A 26 11.39 11.62 -5.01
N ARG A 27 10.68 12.76 -5.07
CA ARG A 27 11.27 14.09 -4.87
C ARG A 27 11.56 14.42 -3.40
N TYR A 28 11.03 13.64 -2.47
CA TYR A 28 11.14 13.88 -1.04
C TYR A 28 12.04 12.84 -0.39
N GLU A 29 13.24 13.24 -0.03
CA GLU A 29 14.13 12.45 0.82
C GLU A 29 13.62 12.43 2.27
N ASN A 30 14.01 11.41 3.04
CA ASN A 30 13.60 11.24 4.44
C ASN A 30 12.08 11.29 4.67
N ALA A 31 11.32 10.74 3.74
CA ALA A 31 9.86 10.67 3.79
C ALA A 31 9.37 9.22 3.69
N ILE A 32 8.06 9.03 3.89
CA ILE A 32 7.36 7.78 3.61
C ILE A 32 6.27 8.03 2.57
N PHE A 33 5.91 6.99 1.83
CA PHE A 33 4.82 6.99 0.89
C PHE A 33 3.69 6.06 1.35
N ILE A 34 2.46 6.58 1.40
CA ILE A 34 1.27 5.81 1.74
C ILE A 34 0.26 5.97 0.60
N SER A 35 -0.01 4.90 -0.13
CA SER A 35 -1.13 4.83 -1.08
C SER A 35 -2.38 4.39 -0.33
N VAL A 36 -3.44 5.19 -0.36
CA VAL A 36 -4.70 4.88 0.34
C VAL A 36 -5.74 4.42 -0.66
N HIS A 37 -6.26 3.22 -0.46
CA HIS A 37 -7.26 2.56 -1.29
C HIS A 37 -8.37 1.95 -0.43
N PHE A 38 -9.48 1.64 -1.09
CA PHE A 38 -10.55 0.82 -0.55
C PHE A 38 -10.95 -0.20 -1.60
N ASN A 39 -11.04 -1.45 -1.16
CA ASN A 39 -11.33 -2.58 -2.03
C ASN A 39 -12.78 -2.55 -2.52
N SER A 40 -13.07 -3.30 -3.56
CA SER A 40 -14.42 -3.59 -4.03
C SER A 40 -14.43 -4.92 -4.75
N GLY A 41 -15.45 -5.75 -4.51
CA GLY A 41 -15.62 -7.02 -5.20
C GLY A 41 -16.44 -8.03 -4.40
N GLY A 42 -17.40 -8.69 -5.08
CA GLY A 42 -18.20 -9.80 -4.55
C GLY A 42 -18.63 -9.64 -3.09
N ALA A 43 -18.45 -10.72 -2.32
CA ALA A 43 -18.71 -10.76 -0.88
C ALA A 43 -17.47 -10.43 -0.02
N GLY A 44 -16.49 -9.71 -0.57
CA GLY A 44 -15.27 -9.35 0.17
C GLY A 44 -15.56 -8.47 1.40
N THR A 45 -14.74 -8.61 2.44
CA THR A 45 -14.78 -7.80 3.68
C THR A 45 -13.40 -7.81 4.32
N GLY A 46 -13.12 -6.79 5.13
CA GLY A 46 -11.90 -6.64 5.89
C GLY A 46 -10.87 -5.74 5.23
N LEU A 47 -9.81 -5.45 5.97
CA LEU A 47 -8.71 -4.61 5.53
C LEU A 47 -7.44 -5.44 5.28
N GLU A 48 -6.59 -4.94 4.40
CA GLU A 48 -5.29 -5.51 4.08
C GLU A 48 -4.27 -4.40 3.80
N THR A 49 -3.00 -4.71 3.97
CA THR A 49 -1.92 -3.78 3.66
C THR A 49 -0.91 -4.45 2.77
N TYR A 50 -0.53 -3.79 1.69
CA TYR A 50 0.46 -4.27 0.74
C TYR A 50 1.79 -3.55 0.93
N THR A 51 2.86 -4.33 0.98
CA THR A 51 4.24 -3.88 0.82
C THR A 51 4.86 -4.57 -0.40
N LEU A 52 5.92 -3.99 -0.95
CA LEU A 52 6.60 -4.54 -2.12
C LEU A 52 7.09 -5.96 -1.85
N ALA A 53 6.83 -6.86 -2.79
CA ALA A 53 7.40 -8.20 -2.78
C ALA A 53 8.93 -8.16 -3.03
N PRO A 54 9.76 -8.82 -2.19
CA PRO A 54 11.16 -9.03 -2.48
C PRO A 54 11.36 -9.79 -3.80
N ARG A 55 12.52 -9.61 -4.42
CA ARG A 55 12.91 -10.38 -5.62
C ARG A 55 12.78 -11.88 -5.36
N GLY A 56 12.13 -12.60 -6.28
CA GLY A 56 11.87 -14.04 -6.19
C GLY A 56 10.63 -14.43 -5.38
N VAL A 57 10.03 -13.52 -4.60
CA VAL A 57 8.77 -13.78 -3.90
C VAL A 57 7.60 -13.55 -4.85
N PRO A 58 6.64 -14.49 -5.01
CA PRO A 58 5.47 -14.28 -5.86
C PRO A 58 4.64 -13.07 -5.45
N SER A 59 4.17 -12.27 -6.43
CA SER A 59 3.21 -11.21 -6.16
C SER A 59 1.84 -11.79 -5.82
N MET A 60 1.13 -11.17 -4.88
CA MET A 60 -0.25 -11.55 -4.50
C MET A 60 -0.44 -12.99 -4.05
N MET A 61 0.60 -13.61 -3.48
CA MET A 61 0.57 -15.01 -3.03
C MET A 61 0.22 -15.98 -4.16
N ALA A 62 0.63 -15.68 -5.40
CA ALA A 62 0.49 -16.63 -6.51
C ALA A 62 1.23 -17.94 -6.21
N ASP A 63 0.74 -19.06 -6.77
CA ASP A 63 1.22 -20.43 -6.53
C ASP A 63 2.70 -20.67 -6.89
N GLY A 64 3.35 -19.71 -7.56
CA GLY A 64 4.77 -19.72 -7.84
C GLY A 64 5.26 -18.40 -8.45
N PRO A 65 6.59 -18.18 -8.52
CA PRO A 65 7.15 -16.97 -9.09
C PRO A 65 7.02 -16.98 -10.62
N SER A 66 6.64 -15.83 -11.17
CA SER A 66 6.72 -15.50 -12.59
C SER A 66 8.08 -14.90 -12.94
N VAL A 67 8.40 -14.77 -14.24
CA VAL A 67 9.60 -14.07 -14.71
C VAL A 67 9.69 -12.65 -14.16
N SER A 68 8.55 -11.96 -14.06
CA SER A 68 8.49 -10.60 -13.51
C SER A 68 8.86 -10.54 -12.03
N ASP A 69 8.69 -11.64 -11.29
CA ASP A 69 9.03 -11.70 -9.87
C ASP A 69 10.54 -11.77 -9.63
N LEU A 70 11.31 -12.19 -10.65
CA LEU A 70 12.77 -12.26 -10.62
C LEU A 70 13.44 -10.91 -10.90
N VAL A 71 12.67 -9.89 -11.30
CA VAL A 71 13.16 -8.56 -11.63
C VAL A 71 13.27 -7.71 -10.36
N GLN A 72 14.45 -7.13 -10.13
CA GLN A 72 14.67 -6.14 -9.08
C GLN A 72 13.92 -4.85 -9.44
N SER A 73 13.13 -4.33 -8.50
CA SER A 73 12.46 -3.03 -8.64
C SER A 73 13.15 -1.96 -7.78
N PRO A 74 13.11 -0.67 -8.15
CA PRO A 74 13.71 0.42 -7.37
C PRO A 74 13.32 0.40 -5.89
N GLY A 75 12.06 0.13 -5.56
CA GLY A 75 11.57 0.10 -4.18
C GLY A 75 12.08 -1.07 -3.33
N ASN A 76 12.73 -2.08 -3.91
CA ASN A 76 13.26 -3.23 -3.16
C ASN A 76 14.38 -2.83 -2.19
N VAL A 77 15.02 -1.67 -2.40
CA VAL A 77 16.06 -1.15 -1.49
C VAL A 77 15.54 -0.84 -0.08
N ASN A 78 14.21 -0.69 0.08
CA ASN A 78 13.57 -0.35 1.34
C ASN A 78 12.79 -1.51 1.98
N ASP A 79 13.07 -2.77 1.66
CA ASP A 79 12.21 -3.89 2.08
C ASP A 79 11.97 -3.95 3.61
N ALA A 80 13.01 -3.75 4.41
CA ALA A 80 12.89 -3.73 5.87
C ALA A 80 12.00 -2.57 6.35
N GLN A 81 12.21 -1.37 5.82
CA GLN A 81 11.44 -0.18 6.16
C GLN A 81 9.99 -0.27 5.67
N ASN A 82 9.75 -0.83 4.48
CA ASN A 82 8.40 -1.07 3.95
C ASN A 82 7.65 -2.05 4.84
N THR A 83 8.33 -3.09 5.32
CA THR A 83 7.76 -4.09 6.23
C THR A 83 7.42 -3.47 7.58
N ALA A 84 8.34 -2.72 8.18
CA ALA A 84 8.10 -2.03 9.45
C ALA A 84 6.96 -1.02 9.35
N LEU A 85 6.93 -0.24 8.26
CA LEU A 85 5.84 0.71 7.99
C LEU A 85 4.51 -0.02 7.82
N ALA A 86 4.46 -1.10 7.03
CA ALA A 86 3.26 -1.90 6.85
C ALA A 86 2.74 -2.47 8.16
N THR A 87 3.63 -3.02 9.00
CA THR A 87 3.27 -3.54 10.32
C THR A 87 2.66 -2.45 11.21
N ALA A 88 3.31 -1.29 11.28
CA ALA A 88 2.84 -0.19 12.12
C ALA A 88 1.49 0.36 11.64
N THR A 89 1.33 0.63 10.34
CA THR A 89 0.08 1.18 9.80
C THR A 89 -1.05 0.17 9.87
N HIS A 90 -0.77 -1.10 9.55
CA HIS A 90 -1.77 -2.16 9.57
C HIS A 90 -2.31 -2.41 10.98
N ALA A 91 -1.42 -2.56 11.97
CA ALA A 91 -1.83 -2.74 13.36
C ALA A 91 -2.70 -1.56 13.86
N ALA A 92 -2.33 -0.33 13.50
CA ALA A 92 -3.12 0.86 13.84
C ALA A 92 -4.50 0.84 13.18
N GLN A 93 -4.60 0.41 11.92
CA GLN A 93 -5.87 0.25 11.22
C GLN A 93 -6.76 -0.81 11.87
N VAL A 94 -6.23 -2.00 12.17
CA VAL A 94 -6.97 -3.09 12.83
C VAL A 94 -7.55 -2.62 14.17
N VAL A 95 -6.74 -1.98 15.01
CA VAL A 95 -7.20 -1.46 16.31
C VAL A 95 -8.31 -0.42 16.16
N ARG A 96 -8.17 0.47 15.18
CA ARG A 96 -9.09 1.61 15.01
C ARG A 96 -10.41 1.22 14.36
N THR A 97 -10.39 0.35 13.36
CA THR A 97 -11.60 0.01 12.58
C THR A 97 -12.28 -1.25 13.08
N LYS A 98 -11.53 -2.18 13.71
CA LYS A 98 -11.99 -3.52 14.10
C LYS A 98 -12.60 -4.33 12.95
N LEU A 99 -12.29 -3.97 11.70
CA LEU A 99 -12.66 -4.77 10.54
C LEU A 99 -11.89 -6.09 10.55
N TYR A 100 -12.40 -7.06 9.78
CA TYR A 100 -11.72 -8.34 9.61
C TYR A 100 -10.28 -8.12 9.11
N ASP A 101 -9.31 -8.72 9.82
CA ASP A 101 -7.89 -8.62 9.52
C ASP A 101 -7.52 -9.66 8.44
N ARG A 102 -7.20 -9.19 7.24
CA ARG A 102 -6.73 -10.03 6.12
C ARG A 102 -5.20 -10.04 5.98
N GLY A 103 -4.52 -9.39 6.91
CA GLY A 103 -3.07 -9.36 7.06
C GLY A 103 -2.33 -8.43 6.11
N ILE A 104 -1.01 -8.50 6.24
CA ILE A 104 -0.05 -7.81 5.39
C ILE A 104 0.35 -8.74 4.24
N LYS A 105 0.34 -8.20 3.02
CA LYS A 105 0.56 -8.94 1.78
C LYS A 105 1.71 -8.35 0.98
N ARG A 106 2.25 -9.17 0.08
CA ARG A 106 3.36 -8.82 -0.81
C ARG A 106 2.85 -8.66 -2.23
N ALA A 107 3.10 -7.51 -2.85
CA ALA A 107 2.62 -7.20 -4.19
C ALA A 107 3.62 -6.38 -5.01
N ARG A 108 3.53 -6.48 -6.33
CA ARG A 108 4.31 -5.70 -7.31
C ARG A 108 3.51 -4.57 -7.95
N PHE A 109 2.73 -3.84 -7.18
CA PHE A 109 2.05 -2.65 -7.67
C PHE A 109 3.05 -1.57 -8.10
N VAL A 110 2.73 -0.84 -9.17
CA VAL A 110 3.62 0.22 -9.73
C VAL A 110 4.03 1.23 -8.65
N VAL A 111 3.07 1.65 -7.82
CA VAL A 111 3.30 2.62 -6.73
C VAL A 111 4.20 2.10 -5.60
N LEU A 112 4.40 0.78 -5.50
CA LEU A 112 5.32 0.16 -4.56
C LEU A 112 6.67 -0.15 -5.22
N ARG A 113 6.66 -0.62 -6.47
CA ARG A 113 7.86 -0.98 -7.23
C ARG A 113 8.75 0.22 -7.57
N GLU A 114 8.14 1.33 -7.97
CA GLU A 114 8.86 2.48 -8.52
C GLU A 114 9.15 3.58 -7.48
N THR A 115 8.65 3.43 -6.24
CA THR A 115 8.88 4.39 -5.15
C THR A 115 10.16 4.03 -4.41
N THR A 116 11.12 4.96 -4.36
CA THR A 116 12.48 4.75 -3.82
C THR A 116 12.62 5.14 -2.35
N ILE A 117 11.54 5.59 -1.71
CA ILE A 117 11.41 5.76 -0.25
C ILE A 117 10.51 4.66 0.33
N PRO A 118 10.47 4.47 1.67
CA PRO A 118 9.60 3.45 2.26
C PRO A 118 8.13 3.65 1.86
N ALA A 119 7.49 2.59 1.35
CA ALA A 119 6.20 2.68 0.67
C ALA A 119 5.25 1.53 1.06
N VAL A 120 3.98 1.87 1.30
CA VAL A 120 2.89 0.91 1.53
C VAL A 120 1.63 1.30 0.77
N LEU A 121 0.77 0.32 0.49
CA LEU A 121 -0.58 0.53 -0.02
C LEU A 121 -1.58 -0.05 0.96
N LEU A 122 -2.51 0.76 1.43
CA LEU A 122 -3.53 0.38 2.39
C LEU A 122 -4.83 0.10 1.64
N GLU A 123 -5.45 -1.05 1.86
CA GLU A 123 -6.84 -1.30 1.51
C GLU A 123 -7.66 -1.26 2.80
N GLY A 124 -8.36 -0.15 3.03
CA GLY A 124 -8.98 0.15 4.33
C GLY A 124 -10.26 -0.63 4.66
N GLY A 125 -10.75 -1.45 3.75
CA GLY A 125 -12.06 -2.12 3.80
C GLY A 125 -12.67 -2.26 2.41
N PHE A 126 -13.82 -2.93 2.29
CA PHE A 126 -14.54 -3.10 1.02
C PHE A 126 -15.71 -2.12 0.89
N LEU A 127 -15.67 -1.22 -0.12
CA LEU A 127 -16.81 -0.35 -0.45
C LEU A 127 -18.06 -1.13 -0.89
N SER A 128 -17.87 -2.33 -1.46
CA SER A 128 -18.96 -3.22 -1.85
C SER A 128 -19.61 -3.96 -0.68
N ASN A 129 -19.03 -3.89 0.53
CA ASN A 129 -19.56 -4.52 1.72
C ASN A 129 -20.27 -3.50 2.60
N THR A 130 -21.54 -3.75 2.92
CA THR A 130 -22.37 -2.78 3.67
C THR A 130 -21.92 -2.58 5.11
N TYR A 131 -21.21 -3.53 5.72
CA TYR A 131 -20.65 -3.38 7.06
C TYR A 131 -19.36 -2.55 7.00
N ASP A 132 -18.41 -2.93 6.14
CA ASP A 132 -17.15 -2.19 5.97
C ASP A 132 -17.42 -0.74 5.56
N ALA A 133 -18.30 -0.52 4.56
CA ALA A 133 -18.64 0.80 4.05
C ALA A 133 -19.11 1.77 5.14
N LYS A 134 -19.88 1.29 6.14
CA LYS A 134 -20.34 2.11 7.27
C LYS A 134 -19.22 2.55 8.22
N ILE A 135 -18.09 1.85 8.20
CA ILE A 135 -16.94 2.15 9.06
C ILE A 135 -15.95 3.09 8.36
N ILE A 136 -15.91 3.06 7.01
CA ILE A 136 -14.89 3.75 6.21
C ILE A 136 -15.39 4.98 5.42
N ALA A 137 -16.71 5.16 5.29
CA ALA A 137 -17.34 6.26 4.54
C ALA A 137 -18.17 7.20 5.43
#